data_AF-A0AAN2CB45-F1
#
_entry.id   AF-A0AAN2CB45-F1
#
_cell.length_a   1.000
_cell.length_b   1.000
_cell.length_c   1.000
_cell.angle_alpha   90.00
_cell.angle_beta   90.00
_cell.angle_gamma   90.00
#
_symmetry.space_group_name_H-M   'P 1'
#
loop_
_entity.id
_entity.type
_entity.pdbx_description
1 polymer ?
#
loop_
_entity_poly.entity_id
_entity_poly.type
_entity_poly.pdbx_seq_one_letter_code
_entity_poly.pdbx_strand_id
1 'polypeptide(L)'
;MNLPQLDGDGLRMRVPLLVISKWAKHGYVSHVEHEFGSLLKFTEKRLGIASLGTTDLRADDLSDCFDFKQTPPAYRPVATLHVDLSYF
;
A
#
# COMPACT_ATOMS: atom_id res chain seq x y z
N MET A 1 1.75 21.71 -28.40
CA MET A 1 2.16 21.32 -27.03
C MET A 1 1.90 19.83 -26.92
N ASN A 2 2.96 19.00 -26.99
CA ASN A 2 2.82 17.55 -26.98
C ASN A 2 2.96 17.07 -25.53
N LEU A 3 1.86 16.65 -24.91
CA LEU A 3 1.88 16.06 -23.57
C LEU A 3 2.35 14.61 -23.69
N PRO A 4 3.34 14.16 -22.89
CA PRO A 4 3.73 12.76 -22.88
C PRO A 4 2.52 11.91 -22.45
N GLN A 5 2.03 11.07 -23.35
CA GLN A 5 0.89 10.19 -23.11
C GLN A 5 1.34 9.02 -22.23
N LEU A 6 0.93 9.08 -20.96
CA LEU A 6 1.02 7.99 -19.99
C LEU A 6 -0.21 7.08 -20.23
N ASP A 7 -0.03 6.01 -21.01
CA ASP A 7 -1.00 4.93 -21.24
C ASP A 7 -2.47 5.38 -21.42
N GLY A 8 -2.84 6.10 -22.50
CA GLY A 8 -4.24 6.36 -22.90
C GLY A 8 -5.14 7.19 -21.96
N ASP A 9 -5.05 7.03 -20.65
CA ASP A 9 -5.99 7.52 -19.62
C ASP A 9 -5.30 8.12 -18.37
N GLY A 10 -3.98 8.00 -18.21
CA GLY A 10 -3.24 8.61 -17.09
C GLY A 10 -3.74 8.24 -15.68
N LEU A 11 -3.33 9.03 -14.68
CA LEU A 11 -3.90 8.94 -13.32
C LEU A 11 -5.31 9.52 -13.29
N ARG A 12 -6.26 8.80 -12.69
CA ARG A 12 -7.67 9.20 -12.59
C ARG A 12 -7.99 9.80 -11.21
N MET A 13 -9.25 9.76 -10.79
CA MET A 13 -9.67 10.28 -9.48
C MET A 13 -8.89 9.63 -8.33
N ARG A 14 -8.51 10.45 -7.35
CA ARG A 14 -7.83 9.98 -6.14
C ARG A 14 -8.79 9.16 -5.27
N VAL A 15 -8.24 8.10 -4.67
CA VAL A 15 -8.95 7.22 -3.75
C VAL A 15 -8.19 7.16 -2.43
N PRO A 16 -8.88 6.94 -1.28
CA PRO A 16 -8.19 6.71 -0.02
C PRO A 16 -7.42 5.38 -0.06
N LEU A 17 -6.22 5.39 0.50
CA LEU A 17 -5.40 4.20 0.77
C LEU A 17 -5.11 4.15 2.27
N LEU A 18 -5.34 2.99 2.90
CA LEU A 18 -4.97 2.73 4.28
C LEU A 18 -3.91 1.63 4.32
N VAL A 19 -2.81 1.88 5.02
CA VAL A 19 -1.74 0.91 5.23
C VAL A 19 -1.78 0.44 6.68
N ILE A 20 -2.12 -0.83 6.88
CA ILE A 20 -2.22 -1.46 8.20
C ILE A 20 -1.15 -2.53 8.30
N SER A 21 -0.14 -2.31 9.15
CA SER A 21 0.96 -3.23 9.33
C SER A 21 1.67 -2.98 10.66
N LYS A 22 2.31 -4.01 11.20
CA LYS A 22 3.25 -3.91 12.32
C LYS A 22 4.44 -2.98 12.03
N TRP A 23 4.75 -2.76 10.76
CA TRP A 23 5.82 -1.89 10.30
C TRP A 23 5.31 -0.63 9.60
N ALA A 24 4.01 -0.37 9.58
CA ALA A 24 3.50 0.90 9.07
C ALA A 24 3.93 2.04 10.02
N LYS A 25 4.24 3.21 9.46
CA LYS A 25 4.50 4.40 10.28
C LYS A 25 3.20 4.81 10.99
N HIS A 26 3.25 4.93 12.31
CA HIS A 26 2.07 5.22 13.11
C HIS A 26 1.67 6.70 13.03
N GLY A 27 0.38 6.99 12.82
CA GLY A 27 -0.12 8.37 12.72
C GLY A 27 0.43 9.17 11.53
N TYR A 28 0.98 8.48 10.52
CA TYR A 28 1.61 9.08 9.36
C TYR A 28 0.63 9.16 8.19
N VAL A 29 0.61 10.32 7.53
CA VAL A 29 -0.11 10.55 6.27
C VAL A 29 0.94 10.71 5.18
N SER A 30 0.98 9.76 4.25
CA SER A 30 1.86 9.88 3.08
C SER A 30 1.39 11.04 2.19
N HIS A 31 2.37 11.83 1.73
CA HIS A 31 2.19 12.87 0.72
C HIS A 31 2.84 12.48 -0.63
N VAL A 32 3.35 11.25 -0.73
CA VAL A 32 3.86 10.69 -1.98
C VAL A 32 2.66 10.33 -2.87
N GLU A 33 2.80 10.57 -4.17
CA GLU A 33 1.76 10.18 -5.13
C GLU A 33 1.83 8.67 -5.36
N HIS A 34 0.77 7.98 -4.94
CA HIS A 34 0.61 6.54 -5.10
C HIS A 34 -0.50 6.21 -6.09
N GLU A 35 -0.39 5.05 -6.71
CA GLU A 35 -1.40 4.50 -7.60
C GLU A 35 -1.57 2.99 -7.41
N PHE A 36 -2.50 2.37 -8.16
CA PHE A 36 -2.71 0.92 -8.06
C PHE A 36 -1.47 0.11 -8.47
N GLY A 37 -0.65 0.63 -9.38
CA GLY A 37 0.64 0.03 -9.72
C GLY A 37 1.61 -0.02 -8.53
N SER A 38 1.48 0.89 -7.55
CA SER A 38 2.37 0.95 -6.40
C SER A 38 2.20 -0.27 -5.48
N LEU A 39 1.00 -0.86 -5.43
CA LEU A 39 0.75 -2.12 -4.70
C LEU A 39 1.49 -3.29 -5.34
N LEU A 40 1.45 -3.37 -6.68
CA LEU A 40 2.17 -4.40 -7.43
C LEU A 40 3.68 -4.23 -7.24
N LYS A 41 4.19 -3.01 -7.42
CA LYS A 41 5.60 -2.68 -7.24
C LYS A 41 6.11 -2.99 -5.84
N PHE A 42 5.34 -2.65 -4.80
CA PHE A 42 5.64 -2.99 -3.42
C PHE A 42 5.76 -4.51 -3.23
N THR A 43 4.81 -5.28 -3.78
CA THR A 43 4.78 -6.74 -3.68
C THR A 43 5.98 -7.37 -4.39
N GLU A 44 6.29 -6.90 -5.60
CA GLU A 44 7.46 -7.32 -6.37
C GLU A 44 8.75 -7.14 -5.58
N LYS A 45 8.96 -5.93 -5.02
CA LYS A 45 10.14 -5.64 -4.20
C LYS A 45 10.17 -6.47 -2.92
N ARG A 46 9.02 -6.68 -2.27
CA ARG A 46 8.95 -7.43 -1.02
C ARG A 46 9.24 -8.91 -1.19
N LEU A 47 8.82 -9.49 -2.31
CA LEU A 47 9.03 -10.90 -2.64
C LEU A 47 10.32 -11.14 -3.45
N GLY A 48 10.96 -10.09 -3.95
CA GLY A 48 12.17 -10.19 -4.78
C GLY A 48 11.89 -10.79 -6.16
N ILE A 49 10.67 -10.59 -6.69
CA ILE A 49 10.26 -11.09 -8.01
C ILE A 49 10.39 -9.99 -9.07
N ALA A 50 10.51 -10.42 -10.33
CA ALA A 50 10.63 -9.51 -11.46
C ALA A 50 9.32 -8.75 -11.71
N SER A 51 9.49 -7.54 -12.25
CA SER A 51 8.41 -6.67 -12.70
C SER A 51 7.61 -7.29 -13.84
N LEU A 52 6.29 -7.10 -13.84
CA LEU A 52 5.43 -7.50 -14.95
C LEU A 52 5.52 -6.54 -16.16
N GLY A 53 6.21 -5.41 -16.00
CA GLY A 53 6.57 -4.52 -17.10
C GLY A 53 5.45 -3.57 -17.54
N THR A 54 4.49 -3.27 -16.66
CA THR A 54 3.31 -2.46 -16.96
C THR A 54 3.29 -1.20 -16.09
N THR A 55 2.18 -0.92 -15.41
CA THR A 55 1.99 0.21 -14.48
C THR A 55 3.03 0.25 -13.36
N ASP A 56 3.53 -0.91 -12.95
CA ASP A 56 4.56 -1.08 -11.91
C ASP A 56 5.93 -0.49 -12.29
N LEU A 57 6.20 -0.23 -13.58
CA LEU A 57 7.44 0.42 -14.01
C LEU A 57 7.47 1.91 -13.64
N ARG A 58 6.31 2.57 -13.68
CA ARG A 58 6.17 4.01 -13.39
C ARG A 58 5.77 4.30 -11.95
N ALA A 59 5.09 3.36 -11.30
CA ALA A 59 4.61 3.51 -9.94
C ALA A 59 5.76 3.57 -8.91
N ASP A 60 5.51 4.25 -7.79
CA ASP A 60 6.36 4.15 -6.60
C ASP A 60 6.15 2.80 -5.89
N ASP A 61 6.87 2.53 -4.80
CA ASP A 61 6.85 1.23 -4.13
C ASP A 61 6.22 1.22 -2.73
N LEU A 62 5.49 2.27 -2.34
CA LEU A 62 4.88 2.45 -1.01
C LEU A 62 5.86 2.40 0.17
N SER A 63 7.17 2.42 -0.07
CA SER A 63 8.17 2.23 1.00
C SER A 63 8.14 3.34 2.04
N ASP A 64 7.69 4.55 1.67
CA ASP A 64 7.56 5.67 2.59
C ASP A 64 6.53 5.42 3.71
N CYS A 65 5.55 4.55 3.46
CA CYS A 65 4.52 4.17 4.43
C CYS A 65 5.06 3.27 5.55
N PHE A 66 6.27 2.70 5.39
CA PHE A 66 6.84 1.72 6.30
C PHE A 66 8.11 2.24 6.99
N ASP A 67 8.28 1.83 8.24
CA ASP A 67 9.57 1.84 8.92
C ASP A 67 9.85 0.39 9.35
N PHE A 68 10.75 -0.28 8.62
CA PHE A 68 11.14 -1.66 8.93
C PHE A 68 12.22 -1.76 10.02
N LYS A 69 12.77 -0.63 10.48
CA LYS A 69 13.74 -0.58 11.58
C LYS A 69 13.05 -0.39 12.94
N GLN A 70 11.77 0.00 12.95
CA GLN A 70 11.01 0.12 14.18
C GLN A 70 10.80 -1.24 14.87
N THR A 71 10.69 -1.22 16.20
CA THR A 71 10.27 -2.39 16.99
C THR A 71 8.75 -2.43 17.05
N PRO A 72 8.08 -3.42 16.43
CA PRO A 72 6.62 -3.46 16.43
C PRO A 72 6.03 -3.73 17.82
N PRO A 73 4.88 -3.12 18.16
CA PRO A 73 4.20 -3.44 19.39
C PRO A 73 3.73 -4.91 19.40
N ALA A 74 3.69 -5.50 20.60
CA ALA A 74 3.09 -6.81 20.79
C ALA A 74 1.62 -6.79 20.36
N TYR A 75 1.16 -7.90 19.79
CA TYR A 75 -0.25 -8.06 19.42
C TYR A 75 -1.12 -7.91 20.67
N ARG A 76 -2.17 -7.09 20.56
CA ARG A 76 -3.20 -6.94 21.59
C ARG A 76 -4.55 -7.28 20.95
N PRO A 77 -5.28 -8.29 21.43
CA PRO A 77 -6.61 -8.57 20.92
C PRO A 77 -7.52 -7.38 21.19
N VAL A 78 -8.30 -6.98 20.18
CA VAL A 78 -9.33 -5.96 20.31
C VAL A 78 -10.62 -6.69 20.66
N ALA A 79 -11.22 -6.34 21.81
CA ALA A 79 -12.51 -6.89 22.19
C ALA A 79 -13.57 -6.48 21.15
N THR A 80 -14.23 -7.46 20.55
CA THR A 80 -15.35 -7.24 19.65
C THR A 80 -16.66 -7.26 20.45
N LEU A 81 -17.58 -6.34 20.12
CA LEU A 81 -18.91 -6.28 20.76
C LEU A 81 -19.81 -7.46 20.37
N HIS A 82 -19.52 -8.10 19.23
CA HIS A 82 -20.26 -9.24 18.75
C HIS A 82 -19.55 -10.54 19.15
N VAL A 83 -20.10 -11.21 20.16
CA VAL A 83 -19.76 -12.58 20.55
C VAL A 83 -20.98 -13.43 20.24
N ASP A 84 -21.25 -13.66 18.96
CA ASP A 84 -22.29 -14.61 18.58
C ASP A 84 -21.66 -15.99 18.39
N LEU A 85 -21.94 -16.87 19.35
CA LEU A 85 -21.53 -18.27 19.35
C LEU A 85 -22.56 -19.16 18.64
N SER A 86 -23.58 -18.59 17.98
CA SER A 86 -24.66 -19.38 17.34
C SER A 86 -24.32 -19.94 15.94
N TYR A 87 -23.07 -19.77 15.48
CA TYR A 87 -22.59 -20.33 14.22
C TYR A 87 -21.92 -21.72 14.36
N PHE A 88 -22.10 -22.42 15.49
CA PHE A 88 -21.80 -23.85 15.65
C PHE A 88 -22.93 -24.57 16.38
#